data_AF-A0A0Q1F354-F1
#
_entry.id   AF-A0A0Q1F354-F1
#
_cell.length_a   1.000
_cell.length_b   1.000
_cell.length_c   1.000
_cell.angle_alpha   90.00
_cell.angle_beta   90.00
_cell.angle_gamma   90.00
#
_symmetry.space_group_name_H-M   'P 1'
#
loop_
_entity.id
_entity.type
_entity.pdbx_description
1 polymer ?
#
loop_
_entity_poly.entity_id
_entity_poly.type
_entity_poly.pdbx_seq_one_letter_code
_entity_poly.pdbx_strand_id
1 'polypeptide(L)'
;MTKYFIVVCGVICLIFSACTKKITNTKEKRIKDGATIEIGAVLPEILSIKNDTASIVLAPRAQYFFIDLGLKGSAQNIKLIKEAKRLAIPVRATVFKDNGNEIAQIYPATEEEIKNYQKAKLKNE
;
A
#
# COMPACT_ATOMS: atom_id res chain seq x y z
N MET A 1 -14.77 64.12 2.26
CA MET A 1 -15.20 62.85 1.64
C MET A 1 -14.04 61.85 1.71
N THR A 2 -13.72 61.32 2.88
CA THR A 2 -12.47 60.54 3.03
C THR A 2 -12.53 59.60 4.24
N LYS A 3 -13.70 59.03 4.55
CA LYS A 3 -13.83 58.12 5.71
C LYS A 3 -14.57 56.81 5.42
N TYR A 4 -15.22 56.68 4.25
CA TYR A 4 -16.02 55.49 3.92
C TYR A 4 -15.30 54.43 3.08
N PHE A 5 -14.08 54.71 2.60
CA PHE A 5 -13.36 53.77 1.73
C PHE A 5 -12.62 52.66 2.48
N ILE A 6 -12.31 52.88 3.77
CA ILE A 6 -11.50 51.95 4.58
C ILE A 6 -12.38 50.87 5.24
N VAL A 7 -13.67 51.14 5.44
CA VAL A 7 -14.57 50.21 6.15
C VAL A 7 -15.02 49.05 5.26
N VAL A 8 -15.02 49.21 3.94
CA VAL A 8 -15.52 48.18 3.01
C VAL A 8 -14.49 47.08 2.75
N CYS A 9 -13.18 47.38 2.78
CA CYS A 9 -12.13 46.37 2.57
C CYS A 9 -11.93 45.40 3.76
N GLY A 10 -12.27 45.81 4.98
CA GLY A 10 -12.06 44.98 6.18
C GLY A 10 -13.04 43.81 6.34
N VAL A 11 -14.23 43.90 5.76
CA VAL A 11 -15.29 42.89 5.90
C VAL A 11 -15.12 41.73 4.91
N ILE A 12 -14.47 41.97 3.77
CA ILE A 12 -14.28 40.95 2.72
C ILE A 12 -13.16 39.94 3.08
N CYS A 13 -12.19 40.32 3.93
CA CYS A 13 -11.13 39.42 4.37
C CYS A 13 -11.58 38.39 5.42
N LEU A 14 -12.75 38.55 6.05
CA LEU A 14 -13.25 37.60 7.05
C LEU A 14 -14.02 36.41 6.44
N ILE A 15 -14.36 36.47 5.16
CA ILE A 15 -15.15 35.42 4.48
C ILE A 15 -14.27 34.24 4.00
N PHE A 16 -12.94 34.39 3.98
CA PHE A 16 -12.01 33.34 3.56
C PHE A 16 -11.39 32.54 4.73
N SER A 17 -11.74 32.86 5.98
CA SER A 17 -11.39 32.05 7.16
C SER A 17 -12.37 30.90 7.41
N ALA A 18 -13.12 30.47 6.40
CA ALA A 18 -13.67 29.13 6.39
C ALA A 18 -12.51 28.16 6.13
N CYS A 19 -11.74 27.88 7.20
CA CYS A 19 -10.92 26.69 7.32
C CYS A 19 -11.76 25.51 6.84
N THR A 20 -11.54 25.12 5.59
CA THR A 20 -12.11 23.89 5.05
C THR A 20 -11.37 22.79 5.79
N LYS A 21 -11.89 22.43 6.96
CA LYS A 21 -11.52 21.19 7.64
C LYS A 21 -11.89 20.12 6.63
N LYS A 22 -10.91 19.71 5.80
CA LYS A 22 -11.06 18.55 4.94
C LYS A 22 -11.55 17.48 5.88
N ILE A 23 -12.83 17.10 5.73
CA ILE A 23 -13.33 15.87 6.31
C ILE A 23 -12.57 14.82 5.53
N THR A 24 -11.36 14.51 6.00
CA THR A 24 -10.68 13.30 5.60
C THR A 24 -11.59 12.23 6.16
N ASN A 25 -12.52 11.79 5.33
CA ASN A 25 -13.35 10.62 5.56
C ASN A 25 -12.41 9.42 5.44
N THR A 26 -11.39 9.40 6.30
CA THR A 26 -10.49 8.28 6.50
C THR A 26 -11.38 7.29 7.22
N LYS A 27 -12.15 6.50 6.46
CA LYS A 27 -12.75 5.29 6.99
C LYS A 27 -11.66 4.61 7.78
N GLU A 28 -11.86 4.50 9.09
CA GLU A 28 -10.87 3.93 9.98
C GLU A 28 -10.52 2.55 9.44
N LYS A 29 -9.23 2.32 9.17
CA LYS A 29 -8.80 1.06 8.59
C LYS A 29 -9.04 -0.06 9.58
N ARG A 30 -9.68 -1.13 9.11
CA ARG A 30 -10.01 -2.29 9.94
C ARG A 30 -8.73 -3.02 10.33
N ILE A 31 -8.70 -3.54 11.55
CA ILE A 31 -7.69 -4.50 11.99
C ILE A 31 -8.27 -5.88 11.76
N LYS A 32 -7.54 -6.73 11.05
CA LYS A 32 -7.88 -8.14 10.87
C LYS A 32 -6.80 -8.96 11.56
N ASP A 33 -7.19 -9.62 12.63
CA ASP A 33 -6.34 -10.54 13.37
C ASP A 33 -6.65 -11.98 12.94
N GLY A 34 -5.62 -12.81 12.81
CA GLY A 34 -5.77 -14.19 12.40
C GLY A 34 -4.43 -14.91 12.31
N ALA A 35 -4.47 -16.24 12.33
CA ALA A 35 -3.27 -17.04 12.08
C ALA A 35 -2.79 -16.79 10.65
N THR A 36 -1.48 -16.68 10.47
CA THR A 36 -0.86 -16.45 9.16
C THR A 36 0.07 -17.59 8.78
N ILE A 37 0.31 -17.75 7.48
CA ILE A 37 1.23 -18.72 6.90
C ILE A 37 2.22 -17.95 6.03
N GLU A 38 3.52 -18.24 6.21
CA GLU A 38 4.59 -17.68 5.39
C GLU A 38 4.67 -18.40 4.04
N ILE A 39 4.71 -17.61 2.98
CA ILE A 39 4.74 -18.07 1.58
C ILE A 39 6.18 -18.22 1.06
N GLY A 40 7.15 -17.62 1.77
CA GLY A 40 8.57 -17.55 1.42
C GLY A 40 8.90 -16.32 0.56
N ALA A 41 10.14 -16.29 0.04
CA ALA A 41 10.62 -15.26 -0.87
C ALA A 41 9.96 -15.39 -2.26
N VAL A 42 9.27 -14.32 -2.68
CA VAL A 42 8.49 -14.26 -3.92
C VAL A 42 8.71 -12.93 -4.62
N LEU A 43 8.56 -12.91 -5.95
CA LEU A 43 8.52 -11.66 -6.71
C LEU A 43 7.10 -11.12 -6.78
N PRO A 44 6.84 -9.92 -6.24
CA PRO A 44 5.50 -9.39 -6.22
C PRO A 44 5.24 -8.48 -7.44
N GLU A 45 4.01 -8.54 -7.95
CA GLU A 45 3.53 -7.60 -8.96
C GLU A 45 2.06 -7.27 -8.73
N ILE A 46 1.72 -5.98 -8.70
CA ILE A 46 0.33 -5.52 -8.62
C ILE A 46 -0.22 -5.51 -10.04
N LEU A 47 -1.25 -6.32 -10.28
CA LEU A 47 -1.94 -6.36 -11.57
C LEU A 47 -3.01 -5.28 -11.67
N SER A 48 -3.79 -5.09 -10.61
CA SER A 48 -4.85 -4.09 -10.61
C SER A 48 -5.20 -3.66 -9.19
N ILE A 49 -5.77 -2.46 -9.07
CA ILE A 49 -6.37 -1.96 -7.84
C ILE A 49 -7.79 -1.49 -8.19
N LYS A 50 -8.79 -2.16 -7.62
CA LYS A 50 -10.21 -1.86 -7.83
C LYS A 50 -11.00 -2.18 -6.56
N ASN A 51 -12.02 -1.39 -6.24
CA ASN A 51 -12.96 -1.65 -5.13
C ASN A 51 -12.26 -2.00 -3.81
N ASP A 52 -11.35 -1.14 -3.36
CA ASP A 52 -10.56 -1.34 -2.13
C ASP A 52 -9.79 -2.68 -2.08
N THR A 53 -9.48 -3.28 -3.23
CA THR A 53 -8.72 -4.52 -3.34
C THR A 53 -7.58 -4.35 -4.34
N ALA A 54 -6.38 -4.79 -3.97
CA ALA A 54 -5.26 -4.90 -4.88
C ALA A 54 -5.03 -6.37 -5.27
N SER A 55 -5.15 -6.71 -6.55
CA SER A 55 -4.83 -8.04 -7.09
C SER A 55 -3.34 -8.14 -7.39
N ILE A 56 -2.71 -9.20 -6.89
CA ILE A 56 -1.26 -9.36 -6.86
C ILE A 56 -0.88 -10.75 -7.39
N VAL A 57 0.20 -10.81 -8.16
CA VAL A 57 0.90 -12.05 -8.50
C VAL A 57 2.15 -12.16 -7.64
N LEU A 58 2.41 -13.35 -7.11
CA LEU A 58 3.60 -13.67 -6.33
C LEU A 58 4.37 -14.79 -7.04
N ALA A 59 5.25 -14.44 -7.98
CA ALA A 59 5.99 -15.44 -8.74
C ALA A 59 7.02 -16.18 -7.85
N PRO A 60 7.23 -17.49 -8.06
CA PRO A 60 6.74 -18.33 -9.18
C PRO A 60 5.36 -18.98 -8.94
N ARG A 61 4.59 -18.57 -7.93
CA ARG A 61 3.31 -19.23 -7.64
C ARG A 61 2.29 -18.94 -8.74
N ALA A 62 1.65 -20.00 -9.23
CA ALA A 62 0.62 -19.95 -10.27
C ALA A 62 -0.78 -19.64 -9.69
N GLN A 63 -0.88 -18.71 -8.75
CA GLN A 63 -2.14 -18.29 -8.14
C GLN A 63 -2.18 -16.78 -7.95
N TYR A 64 -3.40 -16.22 -7.95
CA TYR A 64 -3.62 -14.81 -7.63
C TYR A 64 -3.80 -14.61 -6.13
N PHE A 65 -3.20 -13.54 -5.65
CA PHE A 65 -3.33 -13.06 -4.29
C PHE A 65 -4.02 -11.71 -4.28
N PHE A 66 -4.47 -11.28 -3.11
CA PHE A 66 -5.01 -9.95 -2.95
C PHE A 66 -4.69 -9.31 -1.60
N ILE A 67 -4.70 -7.98 -1.57
CA ILE A 67 -4.67 -7.18 -0.35
C ILE A 67 -5.97 -6.38 -0.27
N ASP A 68 -6.70 -6.53 0.84
CA ASP A 68 -7.80 -5.63 1.21
C ASP A 68 -7.21 -4.28 1.67
N LEU A 69 -7.46 -3.23 0.89
CA LEU A 69 -6.94 -1.88 1.12
C LEU A 69 -7.62 -1.19 2.31
N GLY A 70 -8.77 -1.69 2.73
CA GLY A 70 -9.47 -1.28 3.95
C GLY A 70 -8.80 -1.79 5.23
N LEU A 71 -7.81 -2.68 5.15
CA LEU A 71 -7.05 -3.16 6.31
C LEU A 71 -5.91 -2.22 6.71
N LYS A 72 -5.61 -2.16 8.01
CA LYS A 72 -4.43 -1.47 8.54
C LYS A 72 -3.16 -2.15 8.00
N GLY A 73 -2.15 -1.36 7.66
CA GLY A 73 -0.90 -1.87 7.07
C GLY A 73 -0.94 -2.10 5.55
N SER A 74 -2.12 -2.15 4.92
CA SER A 74 -2.26 -2.37 3.47
C SER A 74 -1.46 -1.38 2.62
N ALA A 75 -1.42 -0.11 3.02
CA ALA A 75 -0.66 0.93 2.31
C ALA A 75 0.85 0.67 2.34
N GLN A 76 1.38 0.17 3.47
CA GLN A 76 2.79 -0.18 3.61
C GLN A 76 3.11 -1.42 2.76
N ASN A 77 2.24 -2.43 2.75
CA ASN A 77 2.41 -3.61 1.89
C ASN A 77 2.47 -3.21 0.41
N ILE A 78 1.57 -2.34 -0.05
CA ILE A 78 1.56 -1.83 -1.43
C ILE A 78 2.84 -1.06 -1.74
N LYS A 79 3.33 -0.22 -0.81
CA LYS A 79 4.59 0.51 -0.99
C LYS A 79 5.77 -0.45 -1.18
N LEU A 80 5.89 -1.46 -0.32
CA LEU A 80 6.95 -2.46 -0.40
C LEU A 80 6.91 -3.25 -1.71
N ILE A 81 5.72 -3.66 -2.15
CA ILE A 81 5.56 -4.36 -3.43
C ILE A 81 6.03 -3.51 -4.61
N LYS A 82 5.60 -2.23 -4.65
CA LYS A 82 6.01 -1.31 -5.72
C LYS A 82 7.53 -1.10 -5.74
N GLU A 83 8.14 -0.95 -4.57
CA GLU A 83 9.58 -0.78 -4.44
C GLU A 83 10.35 -2.04 -4.85
N ALA A 84 9.92 -3.21 -4.39
CA ALA A 84 10.54 -4.48 -4.76
C ALA A 84 10.44 -4.77 -6.25
N LYS A 85 9.27 -4.51 -6.88
CA LYS A 85 9.10 -4.63 -8.33
C LYS A 85 10.04 -3.69 -9.09
N ARG A 86 10.16 -2.43 -8.65
CA ARG A 86 11.07 -1.44 -9.26
C ARG A 86 12.52 -1.90 -9.20
N LEU A 87 12.93 -2.52 -8.10
CA LEU A 87 14.28 -3.03 -7.87
C LEU A 87 14.51 -4.45 -8.40
N ALA A 88 13.45 -5.11 -8.91
CA ALA A 88 13.46 -6.51 -9.32
C ALA A 88 14.02 -7.46 -8.24
N ILE A 89 13.66 -7.23 -6.98
CA ILE A 89 14.06 -8.04 -5.82
C ILE A 89 12.86 -8.79 -5.22
N PRO A 90 13.07 -9.94 -4.56
CA PRO A 90 12.00 -10.64 -3.87
C PRO A 90 11.54 -9.90 -2.60
N VAL A 91 10.35 -10.26 -2.14
CA VAL A 91 9.81 -9.94 -0.81
C VAL A 91 9.39 -11.22 -0.12
N ARG A 92 9.25 -11.18 1.21
CA ARG A 92 8.56 -12.25 1.94
C ARG A 92 7.11 -11.87 2.13
N ALA A 93 6.22 -12.81 1.88
CA ALA A 93 4.78 -12.62 2.04
C ALA A 93 4.22 -13.59 3.08
N THR A 94 3.27 -13.13 3.88
CA THR A 94 2.41 -13.96 4.71
C THR A 94 0.96 -13.80 4.27
N VAL A 95 0.21 -14.88 4.29
CA VAL A 95 -1.24 -14.90 4.02
C VAL A 95 -2.01 -15.32 5.24
N PHE A 96 -3.28 -14.95 5.33
CA PHE A 96 -4.14 -15.47 6.38
C PHE A 96 -4.43 -16.97 6.17
N LYS A 97 -4.48 -17.73 7.26
CA LYS A 97 -4.71 -19.19 7.21
C LYS A 97 -6.15 -19.54 6.84
N ASP A 98 -7.12 -18.70 7.21
CA ASP A 98 -8.53 -18.83 6.83
C ASP A 98 -8.76 -18.51 5.35
N ASN A 99 -7.87 -17.71 4.74
CA ASN A 99 -7.88 -17.37 3.33
C ASN A 99 -6.47 -17.30 2.75
N GLY A 100 -5.99 -18.44 2.25
CA GLY A 100 -4.62 -18.60 1.74
C GLY A 100 -4.23 -17.74 0.53
N ASN A 101 -5.15 -16.91 0.01
CA ASN A 101 -4.89 -15.96 -1.07
C ASN A 101 -4.90 -14.49 -0.59
N GLU A 102 -5.34 -14.22 0.64
CA GLU A 102 -5.36 -12.87 1.20
C GLU A 102 -4.04 -12.59 1.93
N ILE A 103 -3.29 -11.62 1.42
CA ILE A 103 -2.00 -11.23 1.98
C ILE A 103 -2.23 -10.46 3.28
N ALA A 104 -1.71 -11.01 4.37
CA ALA A 104 -1.70 -10.36 5.67
C ALA A 104 -0.58 -9.32 5.75
N GLN A 105 0.65 -9.71 5.41
CA GLN A 105 1.81 -8.81 5.51
C GLN A 105 2.87 -9.09 4.45
N ILE A 106 3.56 -8.03 4.05
CA ILE A 106 4.76 -8.08 3.22
C ILE A 106 5.94 -7.58 4.03
N TYR A 107 7.05 -8.30 3.95
CA TYR A 107 8.32 -7.94 4.56
C TYR A 107 9.42 -7.84 3.52
N PRO A 108 10.46 -7.03 3.76
CA PRO A 108 11.69 -7.11 2.98
C PRO A 108 12.25 -8.54 3.00
N ALA A 109 12.77 -8.97 1.85
CA ALA A 109 13.60 -10.16 1.78
C ALA A 109 14.92 -9.93 2.52
N THR A 110 15.47 -11.00 3.07
CA THR A 110 16.81 -11.00 3.66
C THR A 110 17.88 -10.87 2.58
N GLU A 111 19.09 -10.44 2.95
CA GLU A 111 20.21 -10.37 2.00
C GLU A 111 20.52 -11.73 1.37
N GLU A 112 20.37 -12.81 2.14
CA GLU A 112 20.61 -14.17 1.67
C GLU A 112 19.59 -14.56 0.59
N GLU A 113 18.30 -14.28 0.81
CA GLU A 113 17.24 -14.53 -0.17
C GLU A 113 17.46 -13.73 -1.46
N ILE A 114 17.88 -12.46 -1.35
CA ILE A 114 18.21 -11.62 -2.50
C ILE A 114 19.39 -12.21 -3.28
N LYS A 115 20.47 -12.60 -2.59
CA LYS A 115 21.66 -13.24 -3.21
C LYS A 115 21.28 -14.56 -3.90
N ASN A 116 20.47 -15.38 -3.27
CA ASN A 116 20.01 -16.67 -3.82
C ASN A 116 19.15 -16.45 -5.06
N TYR A 117 18.24 -15.47 -5.03
CA TYR A 117 17.42 -15.10 -6.17
C TYR A 117 18.25 -14.60 -7.35
N GLN A 118 19.23 -13.72 -7.12
CA GLN A 118 20.13 -13.21 -8.16
C GLN A 118 20.96 -14.34 -8.80
N LYS A 119 21.48 -15.27 -7.99
CA LYS A 119 22.20 -16.45 -8.49
C LYS A 119 21.30 -17.35 -9.34
N ALA A 120 20.06 -17.57 -8.92
CA ALA A 120 19.11 -18.38 -9.67
C ALA A 120 18.73 -17.73 -11.01
N LYS A 121 18.61 -16.39 -11.05
CA LYS A 121 18.36 -15.65 -12.29
C LYS A 121 19.48 -15.83 -13.32
N LEU A 122 20.74 -15.66 -12.89
CA LEU A 122 21.92 -15.81 -13.76
C LEU A 122 22.12 -17.23 -14.33
N LYS A 123 21.55 -18.25 -13.69
CA LYS A 123 21.63 -19.64 -14.18
C LYS A 123 20.60 -19.96 -15.27
N ASN A 124 19.58 -19.14 -15.41
CA ASN A 124 18.46 -19.34 -16.34
C ASN A 124 18.51 -18.35 -17.53
N GLU A 125 19.57 -17.54 -17.63
CA GLU A 125 19.92 -16.69 -18.77
C GLU A 125 21.04 -17.38 -19.58
#